data_AF-K9VZ93-F1
#
_entry.id   AF-K9VZ93-F1
#
_cell.length_a   1.000
_cell.length_b   1.000
_cell.length_c   1.000
_cell.angle_alpha   90.00
_cell.angle_beta   90.00
_cell.angle_gamma   90.00
#
_symmetry.space_group_name_H-M   'P 1'
#
loop_
_entity.id
_entity.type
_entity.pdbx_description
1 polymer ?
#
loop_
_entity_poly.entity_id
_entity_poly.type
_entity_poly.pdbx_seq_one_letter_code
_entity_poly.pdbx_strand_id
1 'polypeptide(L)'
;MTSRCFKGNVRTMKHEIRTLIGKNCITPGDGQKVYDLVHPELLALHEVELDFAGVEIVASPFFNFAIGQLLRDIEPETLNRLLKFSNLNTVGKQILKLVIENSKRYYSDPDFRNRVDQVISEQANTQ
;
A
#
# COMPACT_ATOMS: atom_id res chain seq x y z
N MET A 1 -16.14 22.10 -32.76
CA MET A 1 -15.72 20.85 -32.10
C MET A 1 -15.61 21.11 -30.61
N THR A 2 -16.68 20.86 -29.86
CA THR A 2 -16.76 21.15 -28.42
C THR A 2 -16.26 19.95 -27.62
N SER A 3 -15.00 19.99 -27.20
CA SER A 3 -14.47 19.05 -26.21
C SER A 3 -15.12 19.31 -24.85
N ARG A 4 -16.19 18.57 -24.57
CA ARG A 4 -16.79 18.47 -23.25
C ARG A 4 -15.83 17.62 -22.40
N CYS A 5 -14.98 18.30 -21.63
CA CYS A 5 -14.15 17.64 -20.62
C CYS A 5 -15.10 17.09 -19.54
N PHE A 6 -15.27 15.76 -19.52
CA PHE A 6 -16.01 15.06 -18.47
C PHE A 6 -15.30 15.28 -17.13
N LYS A 7 -15.73 16.28 -16.35
CA LYS A 7 -15.53 16.25 -14.90
C LYS A 7 -16.57 15.30 -14.32
N GLY A 8 -16.36 14.00 -14.54
CA GLY A 8 -17.05 12.98 -13.76
C GLY A 8 -16.71 13.22 -12.30
N ASN A 9 -17.74 13.31 -11.45
CA ASN A 9 -17.58 13.49 -10.01
C ASN A 9 -16.97 12.19 -9.47
N VAL A 10 -15.63 12.08 -9.46
CA VAL A 10 -14.93 10.90 -8.93
C VAL A 10 -15.19 10.90 -7.43
N ARG A 11 -16.09 10.03 -6.98
CA ARG A 11 -16.28 9.78 -5.55
C ARG A 11 -15.06 8.98 -5.09
N THR A 12 -14.08 9.67 -4.50
CA THR A 12 -12.97 9.01 -3.82
C THR A 12 -13.52 8.20 -2.66
N MET A 13 -13.21 6.90 -2.59
CA MET A 13 -13.63 6.04 -1.49
C MET A 13 -12.66 6.18 -0.34
N LYS A 14 -13.15 6.66 0.79
CA LYS A 14 -12.34 6.93 1.96
C LYS A 14 -12.52 5.83 3.01
N HIS A 15 -11.41 5.32 3.54
CA HIS A 15 -11.40 4.30 4.58
C HIS A 15 -10.64 4.78 5.81
N GLU A 16 -11.31 4.71 6.97
CA GLU A 16 -10.72 5.05 8.26
C GLU A 16 -9.95 3.85 8.82
N ILE A 17 -8.61 3.91 8.76
CA ILE A 17 -7.74 2.80 9.16
C ILE A 17 -7.90 2.47 10.64
N ARG A 18 -8.11 3.47 11.49
CA ARG A 18 -8.35 3.25 12.92
C ARG A 18 -9.60 2.41 13.18
N THR A 19 -10.66 2.60 12.39
CA THR A 19 -11.91 1.84 12.52
C THR A 19 -11.74 0.42 11.97
N LEU A 20 -10.97 0.26 10.90
CA LEU A 20 -10.74 -1.03 10.26
C LEU A 20 -9.77 -1.94 11.05
N ILE A 21 -8.71 -1.37 11.61
CA ILE A 21 -7.60 -2.11 12.22
C ILE A 21 -7.41 -1.76 13.69
N GLY A 22 -7.48 -0.48 14.03
CA GLY A 22 -7.19 0.05 15.36
C GLY A 22 -6.02 1.01 15.37
N LYS A 23 -5.57 1.37 16.58
CA LYS A 23 -4.49 2.37 16.76
C LYS A 23 -3.08 1.86 16.42
N ASN A 24 -2.90 0.55 16.36
CA ASN A 24 -1.60 -0.11 16.15
C ASN A 24 -1.67 -0.98 14.89
N CYS A 25 -1.11 -0.50 13.79
CA CYS A 25 -1.06 -1.17 12.50
C CYS A 25 0.31 -1.82 12.30
N ILE A 26 0.51 -3.01 12.87
CA ILE A 26 1.85 -3.62 13.00
C ILE A 26 1.97 -4.91 12.19
N THR A 27 0.94 -5.75 12.19
CA THR A 27 1.05 -7.13 11.72
C THR A 27 0.84 -7.25 10.21
N PRO A 28 1.41 -8.29 9.56
CA PRO A 28 1.08 -8.64 8.18
C PRO A 28 -0.41 -8.85 7.95
N GLY A 29 -1.10 -9.52 8.89
CA GLY A 29 -2.53 -9.80 8.78
C GLY A 29 -3.40 -8.54 8.77
N ASP A 30 -3.03 -7.52 9.55
CA ASP A 30 -3.69 -6.22 9.50
C ASP A 30 -3.43 -5.51 8.17
N GLY A 31 -2.22 -5.64 7.62
CA GLY A 31 -1.89 -5.13 6.29
C GLY A 31 -2.72 -5.82 5.20
N GLN A 32 -2.86 -7.15 5.29
CA GLN A 32 -3.62 -7.95 4.34
C GLN A 32 -5.09 -7.52 4.28
N LYS A 33 -5.74 -7.24 5.42
CA LYS A 33 -7.12 -6.72 5.45
C LYS A 33 -7.27 -5.41 4.66
N VAL A 34 -6.28 -4.53 4.73
CA VAL A 34 -6.29 -3.28 3.95
C VAL A 34 -6.09 -3.58 2.47
N TYR A 35 -5.16 -4.46 2.12
CA TYR A 35 -4.94 -4.87 0.73
C TYR A 35 -6.19 -5.47 0.09
N ASP A 36 -6.83 -6.44 0.75
CA ASP A 36 -8.01 -7.14 0.22
C ASP A 36 -9.16 -6.17 -0.06
N LEU A 37 -9.23 -5.07 0.69
CA LEU A 37 -10.22 -4.03 0.56
C LEU A 37 -9.88 -3.02 -0.55
N VAL A 38 -8.62 -2.59 -0.70
CA VAL A 38 -8.24 -1.57 -1.69
C VAL A 38 -7.89 -2.13 -3.06
N HIS A 39 -7.33 -3.33 -3.13
CA HIS A 39 -6.83 -3.93 -4.37
C HIS A 39 -7.89 -4.01 -5.48
N PRO A 40 -9.09 -4.59 -5.26
CA PRO A 40 -10.11 -4.66 -6.32
C PRO A 40 -10.57 -3.28 -6.79
N GLU A 41 -10.65 -2.29 -5.90
CA GLU A 41 -11.06 -0.92 -6.23
C GLU A 41 -10.02 -0.22 -7.11
N LEU A 42 -8.73 -0.39 -6.78
CA LEU A 42 -7.63 0.17 -7.56
C LEU A 42 -7.53 -0.48 -8.95
N LEU A 43 -7.79 -1.79 -9.08
CA LEU A 43 -7.89 -2.47 -10.38
C LEU A 43 -9.07 -1.97 -11.22
N ALA A 44 -10.17 -1.57 -10.58
CA ALA A 44 -11.30 -0.91 -11.22
C ALA A 44 -11.04 0.58 -11.55
N LEU A 45 -9.82 1.08 -11.31
CA LEU A 45 -9.40 2.48 -11.49
C LEU A 45 -10.18 3.47 -10.61
N HIS A 46 -10.75 3.01 -9.51
CA HIS A 46 -11.37 3.88 -8.51
C HIS A 46 -10.29 4.52 -7.63
N GLU A 47 -10.49 5.77 -7.25
CA GLU A 47 -9.62 6.46 -6.30
C GLU A 47 -9.97 6.05 -4.87
N VAL A 48 -8.93 5.73 -4.09
CA VAL A 48 -9.03 5.29 -2.70
C VAL A 48 -8.20 6.20 -1.81
N GLU A 49 -8.78 6.66 -0.71
CA GLU A 49 -8.09 7.40 0.35
C GLU A 49 -8.04 6.57 1.63
N LEU A 50 -6.84 6.33 2.16
CA LEU A 50 -6.63 5.71 3.46
C LEU A 50 -6.35 6.80 4.49
N ASP A 51 -7.27 6.95 5.45
CA ASP A 51 -7.20 7.91 6.53
C ASP A 51 -6.64 7.28 7.81
N PHE A 52 -5.49 7.78 8.25
CA PHE A 52 -4.77 7.32 9.44
C PHE A 52 -5.06 8.15 10.70
N ALA A 53 -6.13 8.95 10.70
CA ALA A 53 -6.53 9.72 11.87
C ALA A 53 -6.69 8.81 13.11
N GLY A 54 -5.95 9.15 14.17
CA GLY A 54 -5.95 8.39 15.43
C GLY A 54 -5.20 7.06 15.40
N VAL A 55 -4.48 6.74 14.32
CA VAL A 55 -3.48 5.67 14.31
C VAL A 55 -2.20 6.21 14.95
N GLU A 56 -1.70 5.49 15.95
CA GLU A 56 -0.52 5.88 16.74
C GLU A 56 0.75 5.23 16.18
N ILE A 57 0.68 3.93 15.88
CA ILE A 57 1.82 3.12 15.46
C ILE A 57 1.52 2.45 14.13
N VAL A 58 2.48 2.54 13.21
CA VAL A 58 2.52 1.80 11.94
C VAL A 58 3.91 1.18 11.80
N ALA A 59 3.99 -0.07 11.35
CA ALA A 59 5.25 -0.77 11.14
C ALA A 59 5.40 -1.28 9.70
N SER A 60 6.63 -1.58 9.30
CA SER A 60 6.94 -2.07 7.96
C SER A 60 6.18 -3.33 7.54
N PRO A 61 5.96 -4.36 8.39
CA PRO A 61 5.21 -5.54 7.98
C PRO A 61 3.77 -5.22 7.57
N PHE A 62 3.10 -4.34 8.30
CA PHE A 62 1.79 -3.82 7.92
C PHE A 62 1.81 -3.16 6.54
N PHE A 63 2.73 -2.22 6.30
CA PHE A 63 2.78 -1.51 5.01
C PHE A 63 3.22 -2.39 3.84
N ASN A 64 4.11 -3.37 4.06
CA ASN A 64 4.50 -4.32 3.02
C ASN A 64 3.29 -5.12 2.51
N PHE A 65 2.45 -5.58 3.43
CA PHE A 65 1.23 -6.32 3.08
C PHE A 65 0.08 -5.40 2.67
N ALA A 66 -0.06 -4.20 3.20
CA ALA A 66 -1.14 -3.29 2.76
C ALA A 66 -0.85 -2.67 1.39
N ILE A 67 0.39 -2.19 1.19
CA ILE A 67 0.76 -1.31 0.06
C ILE A 67 1.86 -1.91 -0.80
N GLY A 68 2.90 -2.50 -0.19
CA GLY A 68 4.06 -3.01 -0.92
C GLY A 68 3.68 -4.00 -2.01
N GLN A 69 2.84 -4.99 -1.68
CA GLN A 69 2.38 -5.98 -2.65
C GLN A 69 1.47 -5.43 -3.77
N LEU A 70 0.86 -4.24 -3.63
CA LEU A 70 0.10 -3.62 -4.73
C LEU A 70 0.99 -3.32 -5.93
N LEU A 71 2.29 -3.07 -5.71
CA LEU A 71 3.28 -2.80 -6.75
C LEU A 71 3.65 -4.04 -7.57
N ARG A 72 3.16 -5.24 -7.19
CA ARG A 72 3.25 -6.45 -8.02
C ARG A 72 2.30 -6.39 -9.20
N ASP A 73 1.11 -5.85 -8.97
CA ASP A 73 -0.04 -5.96 -9.87
C ASP A 73 -0.40 -4.60 -10.52
N ILE A 74 0.06 -3.48 -9.93
CA ILE A 74 -0.28 -2.11 -10.34
C ILE A 74 0.99 -1.30 -10.57
N GLU A 75 1.09 -0.68 -11.74
CA GLU A 75 2.20 0.22 -12.09
C GLU A 75 2.33 1.39 -11.10
N PRO A 76 3.56 1.77 -10.70
CA PRO A 76 3.81 2.81 -9.71
C PRO A 76 3.08 4.14 -9.93
N GLU A 77 3.02 4.60 -11.18
CA GLU A 77 2.41 5.88 -11.57
C GLU A 77 0.89 5.81 -11.38
N THR A 78 0.29 4.67 -11.73
CA THR A 78 -1.14 4.41 -11.54
C THR A 78 -1.48 4.34 -10.06
N LEU A 79 -0.68 3.60 -9.27
CA LEU A 79 -0.88 3.49 -7.83
C LEU A 79 -0.77 4.85 -7.14
N ASN A 80 0.23 5.67 -7.48
CA ASN A 80 0.39 7.02 -6.90
C ASN A 80 -0.76 7.96 -7.26
N ARG A 81 -1.38 7.77 -8.44
CA ARG A 81 -2.56 8.54 -8.84
C ARG A 81 -3.80 8.12 -8.06
N LEU A 82 -4.05 6.82 -7.93
CA LEU A 82 -5.30 6.27 -7.40
C LEU A 82 -5.34 6.13 -5.88
N LEU A 83 -4.20 5.86 -5.22
CA LEU A 83 -4.13 5.65 -3.78
C LEU A 83 -3.59 6.88 -3.06
N LYS A 84 -4.41 7.43 -2.17
CA LYS A 84 -4.09 8.61 -1.35
C LYS A 84 -4.03 8.25 0.13
N PHE A 85 -3.23 9.02 0.87
CA PHE A 85 -3.02 8.85 2.30
C PHE A 85 -3.30 10.16 3.02
N SER A 86 -4.14 10.15 4.04
CA SER A 86 -4.43 11.31 4.89
C SER A 86 -4.13 11.01 6.35
N ASN A 87 -3.82 12.06 7.12
CA ASN A 87 -3.51 11.99 8.57
C ASN A 87 -2.42 11.00 9.00
N LEU A 88 -1.58 10.53 8.07
CA LEU A 88 -0.43 9.70 8.39
C LEU A 88 0.66 10.54 9.08
N ASN A 89 1.13 10.08 10.23
CA ASN A 89 2.17 10.77 11.00
C ASN A 89 3.54 10.69 10.30
N THR A 90 4.51 11.49 10.76
CA THR A 90 5.84 11.61 10.12
C THR A 90 6.59 10.28 10.06
N VAL A 91 6.57 9.49 11.14
CA VAL A 91 7.22 8.18 11.19
C VAL A 91 6.59 7.22 10.17
N GLY A 92 5.26 7.18 10.13
CA GLY A 92 4.51 6.38 9.16
C GLY A 92 4.82 6.76 7.73
N LYS A 93 4.94 8.07 7.41
CA LYS A 93 5.34 8.54 6.08
C LYS A 93 6.74 8.06 5.69
N GLN A 94 7.70 8.07 6.62
CA GLN A 94 9.06 7.58 6.37
C GLN A 94 9.07 6.07 6.10
N ILE A 95 8.34 5.29 6.90
CA ILE A 95 8.21 3.85 6.69
C ILE A 95 7.53 3.55 5.36
N LEU A 96 6.42 4.21 5.05
CA LEU A 96 5.68 4.02 3.80
C LEU A 96 6.58 4.31 2.58
N LYS A 97 7.34 5.41 2.61
CA LYS A 97 8.29 5.75 1.55
C LYS A 97 9.31 4.63 1.34
N LEU A 98 9.92 4.14 2.42
CA LEU A 98 10.91 3.06 2.34
C LEU A 98 10.28 1.77 1.79
N VAL A 99 9.07 1.43 2.22
CA VAL A 99 8.34 0.25 1.72
C VAL A 99 8.07 0.36 0.22
N ILE A 100 7.62 1.53 -0.25
CA ILE A 100 7.37 1.76 -1.68
C ILE A 100 8.67 1.65 -2.48
N GLU A 101 9.77 2.26 -2.02
CA GLU A 101 11.07 2.19 -2.69
C GLU A 101 11.59 0.75 -2.77
N ASN A 102 11.53 0.02 -1.65
CA ASN A 102 11.96 -1.38 -1.59
C ASN A 102 11.10 -2.29 -2.47
N SER A 103 9.78 -2.10 -2.45
CA SER A 103 8.84 -2.91 -3.23
C SER A 103 9.00 -2.67 -4.73
N LYS A 104 9.19 -1.40 -5.15
CA LYS A 104 9.52 -1.08 -6.55
C LYS A 104 10.75 -1.85 -7.01
N ARG A 105 11.83 -1.80 -6.24
CA ARG A 105 13.07 -2.51 -6.56
C ARG A 105 12.87 -4.03 -6.60
N TYR A 106 12.15 -4.58 -5.64
CA TYR A 106 11.83 -6.02 -5.57
C TYR A 106 11.01 -6.50 -6.77
N TYR A 107 10.07 -5.68 -7.25
CA TYR A 107 9.24 -6.06 -8.39
C TYR A 107 9.87 -5.76 -9.75
N SER A 108 10.75 -4.77 -9.86
CA SER A 108 11.38 -4.36 -11.13
C SER A 108 12.65 -5.12 -11.50
N ASP A 109 13.30 -5.80 -10.56
CA ASP A 109 14.61 -6.43 -10.74
C ASP A 109 14.53 -7.93 -10.35
N PRO A 110 14.46 -8.85 -11.33
CA PRO A 110 14.39 -10.29 -11.09
C PRO A 110 15.59 -10.85 -10.30
N ASP A 111 16.79 -10.32 -10.51
CA ASP A 111 18.00 -10.79 -9.82
C ASP A 111 17.99 -10.33 -8.36
N PHE A 112 17.58 -9.09 -8.10
CA PHE A 112 17.36 -8.60 -6.74
C PHE A 112 16.25 -9.38 -6.04
N ARG A 113 15.15 -9.71 -6.74
CA ARG A 113 14.06 -10.54 -6.21
C ARG A 113 14.57 -11.91 -5.77
N ASN A 114 15.29 -12.61 -6.64
CA ASN A 114 15.84 -13.93 -6.35
C ASN A 114 16.76 -13.90 -5.12
N ARG A 115 17.61 -12.87 -4.99
CA ARG A 115 18.51 -12.71 -3.83
C ARG A 115 17.76 -12.47 -2.53
N VAL A 116 16.69 -11.67 -2.56
CA VAL A 116 15.84 -11.43 -1.38
C VAL A 116 15.09 -12.71 -1.01
N ASP A 117 14.54 -13.43 -1.99
CA ASP A 117 13.78 -14.67 -1.76
C ASP A 117 14.65 -15.78 -1.16
N GLN A 118 15.92 -15.91 -1.60
CA GLN A 118 16.88 -16.83 -1.00
C GLN A 118 17.08 -16.57 0.49
N VAL A 119 17.32 -15.30 0.89
CA VAL A 119 17.51 -14.92 2.30
C VAL A 119 16.26 -15.19 3.14
N ILE A 120 15.05 -14.96 2.60
CA ILE A 120 13.80 -15.24 3.30
C ILE A 120 13.62 -16.75 3.51
N SER A 121 13.93 -17.56 2.50
CA SER A 121 13.81 -19.03 2.57
C SER A 121 14.81 -19.67 3.53
N GLU A 122 16.01 -19.10 3.65
CA GLU A 122 17.05 -19.57 4.57
C GLU A 122 16.70 -19.28 6.04
N GLN A 123 16.01 -18.18 6.33
CA GLN A 123 15.59 -17.83 7.69
C GLN A 123 14.35 -18.60 8.18
N ALA A 124 13.55 -19.14 7.25
CA ALA A 124 12.38 -19.96 7.57
C ALA A 124 12.73 -21.40 8.00
N ASN A 125 13.93 -21.89 7.66
CA ASN A 125 14.39 -23.26 7.97
C ASN A 125 15.26 -23.35 9.24
N THR A 126 15.39 -22.25 9.99
CA THR A 126 16.26 -22.19 11.19
C THR A 126 15.50 -21.94 12.49
N GLN A 127 14.19 -22.24 12.52
CA GLN A 127 13.39 -22.26 13.75
C GLN A 127 12.78 -23.64 14.00
#